data_AF-A0A8J8GED6-F1
#
_entry.id   AF-A0A8J8GED6-F1
#
_cell.length_a   1.000
_cell.length_b   1.000
_cell.length_c   1.000
_cell.angle_alpha   90.00
_cell.angle_beta   90.00
_cell.angle_gamma   90.00
#
_symmetry.space_group_name_H-M   'P 1'
#
loop_
_entity.id
_entity.type
_entity.pdbx_description
1 polymer ?
#
loop_
_entity_poly.entity_id
_entity_poly.type
_entity_poly.pdbx_seq_one_letter_code
_entity_poly.pdbx_strand_id
1 'polypeptide(L)' 'MRTIYDIQQLLKRFGVFVYVGDRLADLELMEEEVRELYRSQFIDIKEFQMAQLLLRQEMERERGKRQNLH' A
#
# COMPACT_ATOMS: atom_id res chain seq x y z
N MET A 1 -12.51 1.60 -0.49
CA MET A 1 -11.26 0.86 -0.69
C MET A 1 -11.37 -0.49 -0.01
N ARG A 2 -11.08 -1.58 -0.72
CA ARG A 2 -11.25 -2.97 -0.28
C ARG A 2 -10.06 -3.87 -0.65
N THR A 3 -9.24 -3.48 -1.62
CA THR A 3 -8.14 -4.29 -2.14
C THR A 3 -6.86 -3.46 -2.33
N ILE A 4 -5.71 -4.11 -2.49
CA ILE A 4 -4.45 -3.45 -2.88
C ILE A 4 -4.60 -2.74 -4.23
N TYR A 5 -5.39 -3.30 -5.15
CA TYR A 5 -5.67 -2.66 -6.44
C TYR A 5 -6.35 -1.30 -6.25
N ASP A 6 -7.28 -1.17 -5.30
CA ASP A 6 -7.91 0.13 -5.02
C ASP A 6 -6.90 1.17 -4.51
N ILE A 7 -5.89 0.73 -3.74
CA ILE A 7 -4.80 1.59 -3.27
C ILE A 7 -3.92 2.01 -4.45
N GLN A 8 -3.60 1.09 -5.36
CA GLN A 8 -2.88 1.43 -6.59
C GLN A 8 -3.66 2.44 -7.43
N GLN A 9 -4.98 2.30 -7.56
CA GLN A 9 -5.81 3.28 -8.27
C GLN A 9 -5.86 4.63 -7.55
N LEU A 10 -5.90 4.64 -6.21
CA LEU A 10 -5.78 5.88 -5.43
C LEU A 10 -4.47 6.60 -5.74
N LEU A 11 -3.34 5.92 -5.65
CA LEU A 11 -2.01 6.48 -5.93
C LEU A 11 -1.89 6.98 -7.38
N LYS A 12 -2.43 6.24 -8.35
CA LYS A 12 -2.47 6.64 -9.77
C LYS A 12 -3.22 7.95 -10.01
N ARG A 13 -4.26 8.27 -9.22
CA ARG A 13 -4.98 9.56 -9.33
C ARG A 13 -4.07 10.75 -9.03
N PHE A 14 -2.99 10.54 -8.28
CA PHE A 14 -1.99 11.56 -7.93
C PHE A 14 -0.69 11.40 -8.72
N GLY A 15 -0.67 10.57 -9.76
CA GLY A 15 0.51 10.34 -10.60
C GLY A 15 1.58 9.45 -9.96
N VAL A 16 1.27 8.78 -8.86
CA VAL A 16 2.19 7.87 -8.16
C VAL A 16 2.06 6.46 -8.73
N PHE A 17 3.16 5.92 -9.25
CA PHE A 17 3.27 4.56 -9.78
C PHE A 17 4.37 3.82 -9.03
N VAL A 18 3.99 2.79 -8.27
CA VAL A 18 4.93 1.96 -7.52
C VAL A 18 5.11 0.62 -8.25
N TYR A 19 6.34 0.35 -8.68
CA TYR A 19 6.73 -0.93 -9.27
C TYR A 19 8.26 -1.09 -9.24
N VAL A 20 8.78 -1.81 -8.24
CA VAL A 20 10.21 -2.14 -8.10
C VAL A 20 10.52 -3.61 -8.40
N GLY A 21 9.49 -4.42 -8.69
CA GLY A 21 9.63 -5.83 -9.07
C GLY A 21 9.70 -6.80 -7.89
N ASP A 22 9.83 -6.29 -6.66
CA ASP A 22 9.68 -7.06 -5.43
C ASP A 22 8.34 -6.70 -4.76
N ARG A 23 7.48 -7.71 -4.56
CA ARG A 23 6.11 -7.50 -4.06
C ARG A 23 6.05 -6.89 -2.67
N LEU A 24 6.99 -7.21 -1.77
CA LEU A 24 6.98 -6.66 -0.42
C LEU A 24 7.45 -5.21 -0.45
N ALA A 25 8.52 -4.92 -1.19
CA ALA A 25 9.01 -3.57 -1.38
C ALA A 25 7.97 -2.67 -2.06
N ASP A 26 7.23 -3.20 -3.04
CA ASP A 26 6.09 -2.48 -3.65
C ASP A 26 5.04 -2.09 -2.59
N LEU A 27 4.69 -3.00 -1.67
CA LEU A 27 3.71 -2.73 -0.62
C LEU A 27 4.22 -1.71 0.39
N GLU A 28 5.51 -1.76 0.75
CA GLU A 28 6.15 -0.83 1.67
C GLU A 28 6.20 0.59 1.07
N LEU A 29 6.58 0.71 -0.20
CA LEU A 29 6.54 1.99 -0.93
C LEU A 29 5.12 2.53 -1.05
N MET A 30 4.13 1.68 -1.37
CA MET A 30 2.73 2.10 -1.38
C MET A 30 2.26 2.62 -0.01
N GLU A 31 2.75 2.05 1.10
CA GLU A 31 2.44 2.53 2.45
C GLU A 31 3.01 3.92 2.72
N GLU A 32 4.24 4.17 2.28
CA GLU A 32 4.89 5.48 2.40
C GLU A 32 4.15 6.55 1.61
N GLU A 33 3.81 6.28 0.35
CA GLU A 33 3.07 7.21 -0.50
C GLU A 33 1.68 7.55 0.06
N VAL A 34 0.96 6.54 0.59
CA VAL A 34 -0.32 6.76 1.28
C VAL A 34 -0.15 7.65 2.52
N ARG A 35 0.95 7.50 3.25
CA ARG A 35 1.25 8.32 4.44
C ARG A 35 1.52 9.77 4.05
N GLU A 36 2.24 10.00 2.96
CA GLU A 36 2.52 11.34 2.43
C GLU A 36 1.26 12.02 1.89
N LEU A 37 0.37 11.30 1.20
CA LEU A 37 -0.92 11.83 0.79
C LEU A 37 -1.77 12.27 2.00
N TYR A 38 -1.78 11.48 3.08
CA TYR A 38 -2.50 11.85 4.29
C TYR A 38 -1.88 13.06 5.00
N ARG A 39 -0.55 13.10 5.16
CA ARG A 39 0.18 14.24 5.76
C ARG A 39 -0.06 15.54 4.99
N SER A 40 -0.13 15.43 3.66
CA SER A 40 -0.40 16.54 2.75
C SER A 40 -1.90 16.85 2.60
N GLN A 41 -2.78 16.17 3.36
CA GLN A 41 -4.23 16.36 3.37
C GLN A 41 -4.93 16.07 2.01
N PHE A 42 -4.32 15.25 1.15
CA PHE A 42 -4.92 14.83 -0.12
C PHE A 42 -5.96 13.72 0.01
N ILE A 43 -5.93 12.97 1.13
CA ILE A 43 -6.90 11.92 1.46
C ILE A 43 -7.38 12.09 2.89
N ASP A 44 -8.60 11.63 3.16
CA ASP A 44 -9.16 11.72 4.52
C ASP A 44 -8.63 10.62 5.45
N ILE A 45 -8.92 10.74 6.75
CA ILE A 45 -8.48 9.78 7.77
C ILE A 45 -9.05 8.38 7.55
N LYS A 46 -10.25 8.27 6.97
CA LYS A 46 -10.93 6.98 6.74
C LYS A 46 -10.29 6.24 5.57
N GLU A 47 -9.93 6.94 4.50
CA GLU A 47 -9.15 6.43 3.38
C GLU A 47 -7.77 5.97 3.85
N PHE A 48 -7.07 6.81 4.62
CA PHE A 48 -5.76 6.49 5.18
C PHE A 48 -5.79 5.22 6.06
N GLN A 49 -6.72 5.15 7.01
CA GLN A 49 -6.85 4.00 7.92
C GLN A 49 -7.16 2.71 7.16
N MET A 50 -8.04 2.76 6.16
CA MET A 50 -8.38 1.59 5.35
C MET A 50 -7.18 1.12 4.51
N ALA A 51 -6.44 2.05 3.90
CA ALA A 51 -5.24 1.73 3.14
C ALA A 51 -4.18 1.06 4.03
N GLN A 52 -3.90 1.63 5.20
CA GLN A 52 -2.95 1.08 6.18
C GLN A 52 -3.33 -0.34 6.61
N LEU A 53 -4.61 -0.59 6.91
CA LEU A 53 -5.07 -1.93 7.29
C LEU A 53 -4.83 -2.95 6.17
N LEU A 54 -5.23 -2.63 4.94
CA LEU A 54 -5.10 -3.52 3.79
C LEU A 54 -3.64 -3.80 3.44
N LEU A 55 -2.79 -2.77 3.44
CA LEU A 55 -1.35 -2.90 3.19
C LEU A 55 -0.69 -3.80 4.23
N ARG A 56 -0.96 -3.59 5.51
CA ARG A 56 -0.41 -4.44 6.59
C ARG A 56 -0.82 -5.89 6.44
N GLN A 57 -2.10 -6.16 6.17
CA GLN A 57 -2.59 -7.53 5.95
C GLN A 57 -1.88 -8.20 4.77
N GLU A 58 -1.68 -7.49 3.66
CA GLU A 58 -1.00 -8.06 2.50
C GLU A 58 0.51 -8.25 2.74
N MET A 59 1.17 -7.31 3.43
CA MET A 59 2.59 -7.44 3.79
C MET A 59 2.82 -8.66 4.69
N GLU A 60 1.98 -8.90 5.69
CA GLU A 60 2.07 -10.08 6.55
C GLU A 60 1.86 -11.38 5.77
N ARG A 61 0.91 -11.41 4.83
CA ARG A 61 0.73 -12.55 3.93
C ARG A 61 1.97 -12.80 3.07
N GLU A 62 2.55 -11.74 2.52
CA GLU A 62 3.73 -11.85 1.65
C GLU A 62 4.98 -12.29 2.42
N ARG A 63 5.18 -11.78 3.64
CA ARG A 63 6.23 -12.23 4.56
C ARG A 63 6.06 -13.70 4.93
N GLY A 64 4.83 -14.14 5.22
CA GLY A 64 4.53 -15.54 5.52
C GLY A 64 4.84 -16.48 4.33
N LYS A 65 4.53 -16.06 3.10
CA LYS A 65 4.91 -16.84 1.90
C LYS A 65 6.43 -16.99 1.76
N ARG A 66 7.19 -15.90 1.98
CA ARG A 66 8.66 -15.93 1.91
C ARG A 66 9.27 -16.88 2.94
N GLN A 67 8.72 -16.93 4.15
CA GLN A 67 9.19 -17.83 5.20
C GLN A 67 8.94 -19.31 4.86
N ASN A 68 7.87 -19.63 4.13
CA ASN A 68 7.56 -21.00 3.70
C ASN A 68 8.36 -21.45 2.46
N LEU A 69 9.12 -20.55 1.83
CA LEU A 69 9.99 -20.84 0.67
C LEU A 69 11.41 -21.24 1.09
N HIS A 70 11.72 -21.20 2.40
CA HIS A 70 12.97 -21.62 3.00
C HIS A 70 12.79 -22.91 3.81
#